data_AF-A0A9W6KUX1-F1
#
_entry.id   AF-A0A9W6KUX1-F1
#
_cell.length_a   1.000
_cell.length_b   1.000
_cell.length_c   1.000
_cell.angle_alpha   90.00
_cell.angle_beta   90.00
_cell.angle_gamma   90.00
#
_symmetry.space_group_name_H-M   'P 1'
#
loop_
_entity.id
_entity.type
_entity.pdbx_description
1 polymer ?
#
loop_
_entity_poly.entity_id
_entity_poly.type
_entity_poly.pdbx_seq_one_letter_code
_entity_poly.pdbx_strand_id
1 'polypeptide(L)'
;MAIVGAASYRPVWARPALAAAGAVIAVAVVVAVVRLPVRDAAVWAESLTVAVSAVLLVAVTWWLTGRADPRDRRVVLTWGLGSGLVLGGLWIAEIAFNNLTPHSVSTAGARGVLDNLTWAVVGVGTVAAAGGVAARTGRWRSGLRAGVWSGVGSGLGAALGGAVLLAGFRSFVEADPLMRDEWRLRDGGVDLSLYVTRETMAGVGGHLWVLGVGQGAVLGLLASSVVIAATRYRPRRATPEAAA
;
A
#
# COMPACT_ATOMS: atom_id res chain seq x y z
N MET A 1 1.62 40.55 18.42
CA MET A 1 1.30 39.11 18.43
C MET A 1 2.26 38.42 17.46
N ALA A 2 3.35 37.86 17.98
CA ALA A 2 4.37 37.24 17.14
C ALA A 2 3.80 35.97 16.51
N ILE A 3 3.86 35.88 15.17
CA ILE A 3 3.63 34.63 14.45
C ILE A 3 4.80 33.73 14.86
N VAL A 4 4.59 32.92 15.91
CA VAL A 4 5.48 31.82 16.26
C VAL A 4 5.64 31.03 14.97
N GLY A 5 6.83 31.10 14.37
CA GLY A 5 7.12 30.51 13.09
C GLY A 5 6.64 29.08 13.13
N ALA A 6 5.72 28.73 12.23
CA ALA A 6 5.22 27.38 12.10
C ALA A 6 6.40 26.50 11.68
N ALA A 7 7.17 26.05 12.66
CA ALA A 7 8.29 25.16 12.48
C ALA A 7 7.74 24.00 11.68
N SER A 8 8.29 23.81 10.49
CA SER A 8 7.85 22.86 9.49
C SER A 8 8.05 21.44 10.03
N TYR A 9 7.09 20.96 10.83
CA TYR A 9 7.12 19.65 11.44
C TYR A 9 6.90 18.59 10.36
N ARG A 10 8.01 18.09 9.81
CA ARG A 10 8.02 16.84 9.07
C ARG A 10 7.88 15.70 10.09
N PRO A 11 7.06 14.66 9.83
CA PRO A 11 7.09 13.47 10.65
C PRO A 11 8.49 12.84 10.58
N VAL A 12 9.25 12.96 11.66
CA VAL A 12 10.65 12.47 11.74
C VAL A 12 10.76 10.96 11.50
N TRP A 13 9.68 10.22 11.76
CA TRP A 13 9.58 8.78 11.54
C TRP A 13 9.45 8.38 10.07
N ALA A 14 8.95 9.26 9.19
CA ALA A 14 8.54 8.87 7.83
C ALA A 14 9.71 8.39 6.97
N ARG A 15 10.81 9.15 6.97
CA ARG A 15 12.00 8.82 6.18
C ARG A 15 12.66 7.50 6.61
N PRO A 16 13.00 7.30 7.89
CA PRO A 16 13.61 6.03 8.31
C PRO A 16 12.69 4.84 8.07
N ALA A 17 11.37 4.98 8.31
CA ALA A 17 10.41 3.90 8.06
C ALA A 17 10.36 3.51 6.57
N LEU A 18 10.27 4.48 5.67
CA LEU A 18 10.27 4.24 4.23
C LEU A 18 11.60 3.65 3.74
N ALA A 19 12.72 4.19 4.20
CA ALA A 19 14.05 3.68 3.84
C ALA A 19 14.23 2.23 4.31
N ALA A 20 13.81 1.91 5.53
CA ALA A 20 13.85 0.55 6.06
C ALA A 20 12.96 -0.39 5.24
N ALA A 21 11.70 0.00 4.94
CA ALA A 21 10.80 -0.81 4.13
C ALA A 21 11.39 -1.08 2.73
N GLY A 22 11.86 -0.04 2.03
CA GLY A 22 12.46 -0.18 0.71
C GLY A 22 13.72 -1.07 0.71
N ALA A 23 14.60 -0.89 1.69
CA ALA A 23 15.80 -1.71 1.83
C ALA A 23 15.46 -3.18 2.12
N VAL A 24 14.53 -3.44 3.05
CA VAL A 24 14.13 -4.80 3.39
C VAL A 24 13.44 -5.48 2.21
N ILE A 25 12.56 -4.79 1.47
CA ILE A 25 11.96 -5.34 0.24
C ILE A 25 13.07 -5.72 -0.75
N ALA A 26 13.98 -4.80 -1.07
CA ALA A 26 15.04 -5.05 -2.05
C ALA A 26 15.92 -6.25 -1.64
N VAL A 27 16.35 -6.31 -0.38
CA VAL A 27 17.16 -7.41 0.13
C VAL A 27 16.36 -8.72 0.14
N ALA A 28 15.13 -8.72 0.62
CA ALA A 28 14.30 -9.92 0.70
C ALA A 28 14.01 -10.50 -0.70
N VAL A 29 13.70 -9.65 -1.69
CA VAL A 29 13.51 -10.09 -3.07
C VAL A 29 14.80 -10.72 -3.63
N VAL A 30 15.96 -10.10 -3.43
CA VAL A 30 17.24 -10.68 -3.89
C VAL A 30 17.52 -12.01 -3.20
N VAL A 31 17.33 -12.09 -1.87
CA VAL A 31 17.50 -13.33 -1.10
C VAL A 31 16.58 -14.43 -1.61
N ALA A 32 15.31 -14.10 -1.89
CA ALA A 32 14.37 -15.05 -2.44
C ALA A 32 14.90 -15.65 -3.75
N VAL A 33 15.31 -14.84 -4.72
CA VAL A 33 15.79 -15.36 -6.01
C VAL A 33 17.10 -16.13 -5.89
N VAL A 34 18.04 -15.66 -5.08
CA VAL A 34 19.31 -16.38 -4.83
C VAL A 34 19.06 -17.77 -4.26
N ARG A 35 18.01 -17.94 -3.44
CA ARG A 35 17.59 -19.20 -2.84
C ARG A 35 16.73 -20.07 -3.74
N LEU A 36 16.49 -19.70 -5.00
CA LEU A 36 15.79 -20.57 -5.94
C LEU A 36 16.64 -21.80 -6.29
N PRO A 37 16.07 -23.00 -6.31
CA PRO A 37 16.78 -24.20 -6.72
C PRO A 37 17.07 -24.19 -8.24
N VAL A 38 16.22 -23.53 -9.03
CA VAL A 38 16.35 -23.41 -10.49
C VAL A 38 16.65 -21.97 -10.88
N ARG A 39 17.67 -21.77 -11.71
CA ARG A 39 18.00 -20.46 -12.27
C ARG A 39 17.14 -20.18 -13.50
N ASP A 40 16.31 -19.15 -13.41
CA ASP A 40 15.47 -18.69 -14.51
C ASP A 40 15.69 -17.19 -14.75
N ALA A 41 16.04 -16.81 -15.97
CA ALA A 41 16.38 -15.43 -16.31
C ALA A 41 15.17 -14.47 -16.22
N ALA A 42 13.96 -14.95 -16.51
CA ALA A 42 12.75 -14.15 -16.40
C ALA A 42 12.43 -13.85 -14.93
N VAL A 43 12.56 -14.85 -14.05
CA VAL A 43 12.38 -14.65 -12.60
C VAL A 43 13.40 -13.65 -12.04
N TRP A 44 14.66 -13.74 -12.47
CA TRP A 44 15.68 -12.75 -12.11
C TRP A 44 15.30 -11.35 -12.57
N ALA A 45 14.84 -11.18 -13.81
CA ALA A 45 14.45 -9.89 -14.35
C ALA A 45 13.21 -9.30 -13.64
N GLU A 46 12.18 -10.11 -13.40
CA GLU A 46 10.97 -9.73 -12.65
C GLU A 46 11.33 -9.26 -11.24
N SER A 47 12.16 -10.03 -10.54
CA SER A 47 12.59 -9.73 -9.18
C SER A 47 13.47 -8.49 -9.07
N LEU A 48 14.42 -8.32 -10.01
CA LEU A 48 15.20 -7.08 -10.10
C LEU A 48 14.30 -5.88 -10.38
N THR A 49 13.29 -6.04 -11.25
CA THR A 49 12.32 -4.99 -11.54
C THR A 49 11.55 -4.58 -10.29
N VAL A 50 11.10 -5.54 -9.48
CA VAL A 50 10.43 -5.27 -8.20
C VAL A 50 11.37 -4.59 -7.21
N ALA A 51 12.59 -5.10 -7.02
CA ALA A 51 13.56 -4.53 -6.09
C ALA A 51 13.93 -3.07 -6.46
N VAL A 52 14.25 -2.83 -7.74
CA VAL A 52 14.54 -1.49 -8.26
C VAL A 52 13.32 -0.58 -8.14
N SER A 53 12.12 -1.09 -8.46
CA SER A 53 10.87 -0.32 -8.31
C SER A 53 10.62 0.12 -6.87
N ALA A 54 10.84 -0.76 -5.89
CA ALA A 54 10.68 -0.42 -4.48
C ALA A 54 11.68 0.67 -4.05
N VAL A 55 12.96 0.52 -4.42
CA VAL A 55 13.99 1.52 -4.12
C VAL A 55 13.67 2.86 -4.77
N LEU A 56 13.30 2.88 -6.04
CA LEU A 56 12.92 4.10 -6.76
C LEU A 56 11.67 4.74 -6.15
N LEU A 57 10.65 3.96 -5.80
CA LEU A 57 9.44 4.47 -5.15
C LEU A 57 9.77 5.14 -3.82
N VAL A 58 10.65 4.54 -3.00
CA VAL A 58 11.13 5.13 -1.74
C VAL A 58 11.94 6.41 -1.99
N ALA A 59 12.84 6.40 -2.96
CA ALA A 59 13.66 7.57 -3.31
C ALA A 59 12.80 8.74 -3.81
N VAL A 60 11.85 8.47 -4.72
CA VAL A 60 10.89 9.46 -5.22
C VAL A 60 10.00 9.96 -4.09
N THR A 61 9.51 9.07 -3.25
CA THR A 61 8.71 9.42 -2.06
C THR A 61 9.50 10.36 -1.15
N TRP A 62 10.75 10.01 -0.82
CA TRP A 62 11.63 10.84 -0.02
C TRP A 62 11.79 12.23 -0.64
N TRP A 63 12.12 12.29 -1.93
CA TRP A 63 12.33 13.54 -2.65
C TRP A 63 11.07 14.42 -2.65
N LEU A 64 9.90 13.84 -2.94
CA LEU A 64 8.61 14.53 -2.96
C LEU A 64 8.18 15.00 -1.57
N THR A 65 8.44 14.24 -0.50
CA THR A 65 8.18 14.71 0.88
C THR A 65 8.99 15.97 1.20
N GLY A 66 10.17 16.12 0.59
CA GLY A 66 11.03 17.29 0.69
C GLY A 66 10.48 18.52 -0.03
N ARG A 67 9.61 18.35 -1.04
CA ARG A 67 9.08 19.41 -1.90
C ARG A 67 7.59 19.73 -1.74
N ALA A 68 6.85 18.96 -0.94
CA ALA A 68 5.43 19.23 -0.68
C ALA A 68 5.19 20.65 -0.10
N ASP A 69 4.12 21.33 -0.52
CA ASP A 69 3.74 22.67 -0.04
C ASP A 69 3.74 22.72 1.50
N PRO A 70 4.50 23.64 2.14
CA PRO A 70 4.57 23.76 3.59
C PRO A 70 3.22 23.83 4.29
N ARG A 71 2.19 24.41 3.64
CA ARG A 71 0.87 24.66 4.24
C ARG A 71 0.09 23.39 4.52
N ASP A 72 0.18 22.40 3.62
CA ASP A 72 -0.61 21.16 3.71
C ASP A 72 0.26 19.93 4.05
N ARG A 73 1.60 20.08 4.01
CA ARG A 73 2.57 18.98 4.16
C ARG A 73 2.33 18.13 5.41
N ARG A 74 2.11 18.75 6.58
CA ARG A 74 1.93 18.00 7.83
C ARG A 74 0.67 17.14 7.79
N VAL A 75 -0.46 17.74 7.43
CA VAL A 75 -1.74 17.05 7.40
C VAL A 75 -1.72 15.94 6.34
N VAL A 76 -1.23 16.23 5.15
CA VAL A 76 -1.15 15.27 4.03
C VAL A 76 -0.20 14.11 4.33
N LEU A 77 1.01 14.37 4.85
CA LEU A 77 1.97 13.29 5.13
C LEU A 77 1.58 12.50 6.38
N THR A 78 1.14 13.15 7.46
CA THR A 78 0.75 12.43 8.68
C THR A 78 -0.48 11.57 8.45
N TRP A 79 -1.54 12.09 7.82
CA TRP A 79 -2.75 11.30 7.56
C TRP A 79 -2.57 10.34 6.40
N GLY A 80 -1.98 10.80 5.28
CA GLY A 80 -1.74 9.96 4.12
C GLY A 80 -0.79 8.81 4.44
N LEU A 81 0.50 9.11 4.67
CA LEU A 81 1.49 8.06 4.91
C LEU A 81 1.22 7.29 6.21
N GLY A 82 0.76 7.95 7.27
CA GLY A 82 0.45 7.29 8.54
C GLY A 82 -0.68 6.26 8.41
N SER A 83 -1.80 6.62 7.76
CA SER A 83 -2.86 5.64 7.47
C SER A 83 -2.35 4.54 6.55
N GLY A 84 -1.56 4.89 5.53
CA GLY A 84 -0.95 3.94 4.62
C GLY A 84 -0.13 2.87 5.33
N LEU A 85 0.73 3.25 6.28
CA LEU A 85 1.52 2.27 7.03
C LEU A 85 0.66 1.35 7.91
N VAL A 86 -0.39 1.88 8.53
CA VAL A 86 -1.33 1.06 9.32
C VAL A 86 -2.04 0.05 8.42
N LEU A 87 -2.52 0.50 7.25
CA LEU A 87 -3.16 -0.35 6.25
C LEU A 87 -2.17 -1.37 5.64
N GLY A 88 -0.91 -0.99 5.47
CA GLY A 88 0.16 -1.90 5.06
C GLY A 88 0.43 -2.99 6.11
N GLY A 89 0.34 -2.65 7.39
CA GLY A 89 0.38 -3.64 8.48
C GLY A 89 -0.78 -4.63 8.42
N LEU A 90 -1.98 -4.17 8.03
CA LEU A 90 -3.12 -5.05 7.82
C LEU A 90 -2.88 -6.04 6.66
N TRP A 91 -2.32 -5.57 5.53
CA TRP A 91 -1.90 -6.45 4.44
C TRP A 91 -0.88 -7.49 4.89
N ILE A 92 0.12 -7.12 5.69
CA ILE A 92 1.10 -8.07 6.21
C ILE A 92 0.41 -9.15 7.06
N ALA A 93 -0.56 -8.76 7.90
CA ALA A 93 -1.30 -9.69 8.73
C ALA A 93 -2.18 -10.66 7.91
N GLU A 94 -2.86 -10.16 6.87
CA GLU A 94 -3.63 -11.00 5.94
C GLU A 94 -2.71 -11.95 5.17
N ILE A 95 -1.62 -11.46 4.57
CA ILE A 95 -0.63 -12.30 3.86
C ILE A 95 -0.09 -13.39 4.79
N ALA A 96 0.25 -13.04 6.04
CA ALA A 96 0.72 -14.01 7.03
C ALA A 96 -0.38 -15.03 7.37
N PHE A 97 -1.62 -14.60 7.57
CA PHE A 97 -2.74 -15.52 7.82
C PHE A 97 -2.95 -16.49 6.67
N ASN A 98 -2.95 -15.98 5.44
CA ASN A 98 -3.19 -16.76 4.24
C ASN A 98 -2.09 -17.78 3.96
N ASN A 99 -0.83 -17.50 4.34
CA ASN A 99 0.30 -18.34 3.94
C ASN A 99 0.97 -19.11 5.08
N LEU A 100 0.83 -18.67 6.34
CA LEU A 100 1.53 -19.28 7.48
C LEU A 100 0.59 -20.04 8.42
N THR A 101 -0.72 -19.82 8.31
CA THR A 101 -1.71 -20.52 9.14
C THR A 101 -2.00 -21.90 8.56
N PRO A 102 -2.14 -22.96 9.38
CA PRO A 102 -2.54 -24.28 8.92
C PRO A 102 -3.81 -24.23 8.06
N HIS A 103 -3.85 -25.03 7.00
CA HIS A 103 -4.99 -25.07 6.07
C HIS A 103 -6.32 -25.47 6.73
N SER A 104 -6.28 -26.19 7.86
CA SER A 104 -7.46 -26.49 8.68
C SER A 104 -8.18 -25.25 9.22
N VAL A 105 -7.49 -24.11 9.28
CA VAL A 105 -8.02 -22.81 9.70
C VAL A 105 -8.10 -21.86 8.50
N SER A 106 -7.02 -21.73 7.74
CA SER A 106 -6.92 -20.87 6.55
C SER A 106 -7.45 -21.59 5.30
N THR A 107 -8.72 -21.99 5.37
CA THR A 107 -9.46 -22.61 4.25
C THR A 107 -9.70 -21.60 3.14
N ALA A 108 -9.97 -22.06 1.91
CA ALA A 108 -10.26 -21.18 0.77
C ALA A 108 -11.38 -20.15 1.07
N GLY A 109 -12.44 -20.57 1.75
CA GLY A 109 -13.52 -19.68 2.16
C GLY A 109 -13.08 -18.63 3.19
N ALA A 110 -12.29 -19.02 4.18
CA ALA A 110 -11.76 -18.10 5.19
C ALA A 110 -10.84 -17.04 4.57
N ARG A 111 -9.95 -17.45 3.65
CA ARG A 111 -9.08 -16.53 2.90
C ARG A 111 -9.88 -15.56 2.06
N GLY A 112 -10.86 -16.06 1.29
CA GLY A 112 -11.73 -15.20 0.48
C GLY A 112 -12.48 -14.15 1.30
N VAL A 113 -12.95 -14.49 2.51
CA VAL A 113 -13.59 -13.51 3.42
C VAL A 113 -12.57 -12.51 3.95
N LEU A 114 -11.41 -12.98 4.43
CA LEU A 114 -10.37 -12.11 4.98
C LEU A 114 -9.83 -11.13 3.94
N ASP A 115 -9.60 -11.60 2.72
CA ASP A 115 -9.13 -10.80 1.60
C ASP A 115 -10.15 -9.69 1.32
N ASN A 116 -11.41 -10.04 1.07
CA ASN A 116 -12.46 -9.07 0.79
C ASN A 116 -12.63 -8.04 1.92
N LEU A 117 -12.53 -8.48 3.17
CA LEU A 117 -12.57 -7.58 4.32
C LEU A 117 -11.35 -6.64 4.35
N THR A 118 -10.16 -7.16 4.09
CA THR A 118 -8.92 -6.38 4.03
C THR A 118 -8.99 -5.34 2.93
N TRP A 119 -9.43 -5.74 1.73
CA TRP A 119 -9.70 -4.85 0.61
C TRP A 119 -10.68 -3.73 0.96
N ALA A 120 -11.80 -4.08 1.59
CA ALA A 120 -12.81 -3.11 2.01
C ALA A 120 -12.26 -2.12 3.05
N VAL A 121 -11.56 -2.61 4.07
CA VAL A 121 -10.96 -1.78 5.12
C VAL A 121 -9.90 -0.84 4.56
N VAL A 122 -9.02 -1.34 3.69
CA VAL A 122 -8.00 -0.54 3.01
C VAL A 122 -8.63 0.54 2.12
N GLY A 123 -9.66 0.17 1.35
CA GLY A 123 -10.39 1.10 0.49
C GLY A 123 -11.07 2.21 1.30
N VAL A 124 -11.86 1.85 2.31
CA VAL A 124 -12.58 2.79 3.18
C VAL A 124 -11.60 3.66 3.98
N GLY A 125 -10.53 3.07 4.53
CA GLY A 125 -9.50 3.81 5.27
C GLY A 125 -8.81 4.86 4.40
N THR A 126 -8.49 4.51 3.15
CA THR A 126 -7.90 5.44 2.17
C THR A 126 -8.86 6.58 1.83
N VAL A 127 -10.14 6.26 1.57
CA VAL A 127 -11.20 7.26 1.30
C VAL A 127 -11.38 8.19 2.49
N ALA A 128 -11.44 7.66 3.72
CA ALA A 128 -11.60 8.44 4.93
C ALA A 128 -10.41 9.38 5.18
N ALA A 129 -9.17 8.89 4.97
CA ALA A 129 -7.98 9.71 5.07
C ALA A 129 -7.98 10.84 4.03
N ALA A 130 -8.21 10.52 2.75
CA ALA A 130 -8.22 11.49 1.67
C ALA A 130 -9.34 12.54 1.83
N GLY A 131 -10.56 12.09 2.10
CA GLY A 131 -11.72 12.94 2.33
C GLY A 131 -11.55 13.82 3.57
N GLY A 132 -11.01 13.26 4.66
CA GLY A 132 -10.69 14.01 5.87
C GLY A 132 -9.64 15.10 5.66
N VAL A 133 -8.64 14.86 4.81
CA VAL A 133 -7.65 15.89 4.43
C VAL A 133 -8.29 16.94 3.51
N ALA A 134 -9.09 16.54 2.53
CA ALA A 134 -9.81 17.47 1.65
C ALA A 134 -10.75 18.39 2.42
N ALA A 135 -11.50 17.85 3.38
CA ALA A 135 -12.42 18.60 4.23
C ALA A 135 -11.67 19.65 5.08
N ARG A 136 -10.53 19.27 5.67
CA ARG A 136 -9.74 20.17 6.52
C ARG A 136 -9.03 21.28 5.75
N THR A 137 -8.61 20.99 4.52
CA THR A 137 -7.82 21.93 3.71
C THR A 137 -8.67 22.73 2.72
N GLY A 138 -9.92 22.32 2.47
CA GLY A 138 -10.77 22.89 1.42
C GLY A 138 -10.22 22.67 0.00
N ARG A 139 -9.28 21.74 -0.18
CA ARG A 139 -8.54 21.53 -1.43
C ARG A 139 -8.57 20.08 -1.88
N TRP A 140 -9.15 19.82 -3.06
CA TRP A 140 -9.22 18.46 -3.61
C TRP A 140 -7.81 17.88 -3.86
N ARG A 141 -6.85 18.71 -4.30
CA ARG A 141 -5.47 18.31 -4.56
C ARG A 141 -4.78 17.77 -3.31
N SER A 142 -5.11 18.31 -2.13
CA SER A 142 -4.50 17.90 -0.87
C SER A 142 -5.04 16.53 -0.42
N GLY A 143 -6.34 16.29 -0.61
CA GLY A 143 -6.91 14.96 -0.38
C GLY A 143 -6.45 13.90 -1.39
N LEU A 144 -6.30 14.24 -2.68
CA LEU A 144 -5.69 13.35 -3.68
C LEU A 144 -4.28 12.93 -3.23
N ARG A 145 -3.44 13.91 -2.85
CA ARG A 145 -2.09 13.63 -2.35
C ARG A 145 -2.14 12.72 -1.12
N ALA A 146 -3.07 12.93 -0.19
CA ALA A 146 -3.21 12.06 0.97
C ALA A 146 -3.60 10.63 0.57
N GLY A 147 -4.48 10.45 -0.40
CA GLY A 147 -4.81 9.13 -0.98
C GLY A 147 -3.60 8.45 -1.61
N VAL A 148 -2.82 9.16 -2.43
CA VAL A 148 -1.56 8.64 -3.01
C VAL A 148 -0.58 8.23 -1.91
N TRP A 149 -0.38 9.06 -0.87
CA TRP A 149 0.54 8.72 0.22
C TRP A 149 0.06 7.54 1.07
N SER A 150 -1.25 7.42 1.27
CA SER A 150 -1.84 6.26 1.93
C SER A 150 -1.62 5.00 1.10
N GLY A 151 -1.86 5.09 -0.21
CA GLY A 151 -1.57 4.04 -1.17
C GLY A 151 -0.11 3.60 -1.16
N VAL A 152 0.85 4.54 -1.22
CA VAL A 152 2.28 4.24 -1.15
C VAL A 152 2.65 3.51 0.14
N GLY A 153 2.19 3.99 1.30
CA GLY A 153 2.48 3.33 2.58
C GLY A 153 1.89 1.92 2.65
N SER A 154 0.65 1.76 2.17
CA SER A 154 -0.07 0.48 2.18
C SER A 154 0.55 -0.53 1.23
N GLY A 155 0.85 -0.11 -0.01
CA GLY A 155 1.50 -0.93 -1.02
C GLY A 155 2.92 -1.36 -0.62
N LEU A 156 3.70 -0.48 0.01
CA LEU A 156 5.01 -0.85 0.57
C LEU A 156 4.89 -1.88 1.70
N GLY A 157 3.86 -1.77 2.56
CA GLY A 157 3.61 -2.77 3.60
C GLY A 157 3.26 -4.14 3.02
N ALA A 158 2.34 -4.20 2.06
CA ALA A 158 1.99 -5.44 1.37
C ALA A 158 3.19 -6.06 0.63
N ALA A 159 3.95 -5.24 -0.09
CA ALA A 159 5.16 -5.65 -0.79
C ALA A 159 6.23 -6.19 0.17
N LEU A 160 6.39 -5.57 1.34
CA LEU A 160 7.26 -6.06 2.41
C LEU A 160 6.80 -7.43 2.90
N GLY A 161 5.50 -7.60 3.17
CA GLY A 161 4.91 -8.87 3.57
C GLY A 161 5.19 -9.99 2.56
N GLY A 162 4.88 -9.76 1.29
CA GLY A 162 5.11 -10.73 0.22
C GLY A 162 6.60 -11.05 0.00
N ALA A 163 7.48 -10.03 0.03
CA ALA A 163 8.92 -10.25 -0.13
C ALA A 163 9.52 -11.05 1.03
N VAL A 164 9.14 -10.74 2.28
CA VAL A 164 9.60 -11.48 3.46
C VAL A 164 9.06 -12.91 3.47
N LEU A 165 7.78 -13.09 3.13
CA LEU A 165 7.16 -14.39 2.97
C LEU A 165 7.97 -15.26 2.00
N LEU A 166 8.32 -14.71 0.84
CA LEU A 166 9.06 -15.47 -0.17
C LEU A 166 10.51 -15.75 0.23
N ALA A 167 11.19 -14.80 0.89
CA ALA A 167 12.58 -14.95 1.28
C ALA A 167 12.78 -15.95 2.44
N GLY A 168 11.87 -15.93 3.41
CA GLY A 168 11.98 -16.67 4.67
C GLY A 168 11.07 -17.90 4.78
N PHE A 169 9.93 -17.91 4.09
CA PHE A 169 8.84 -18.84 4.35
C PHE A 169 8.27 -19.47 3.06
N ARG A 170 9.00 -19.46 1.94
CA ARG A 170 8.54 -20.06 0.68
C ARG A 170 8.04 -21.50 0.85
N SER A 171 8.71 -22.30 1.66
CA SER A 171 8.33 -23.69 1.90
C SER A 171 6.91 -23.84 2.47
N PHE A 172 6.42 -22.85 3.22
CA PHE A 172 5.03 -22.85 3.71
C PHE A 172 4.05 -22.61 2.56
N VAL A 173 4.37 -21.68 1.66
CA VAL A 173 3.57 -21.39 0.45
C VAL A 173 3.56 -22.60 -0.49
N GLU A 174 4.70 -23.25 -0.69
CA GLU A 174 4.80 -24.48 -1.50
C GLU A 174 4.11 -25.69 -0.85
N ALA A 175 3.96 -25.68 0.48
CA ALA A 175 3.25 -26.73 1.22
C ALA A 175 1.73 -26.55 1.21
N ASP A 176 1.24 -25.37 0.86
CA ASP A 176 -0.18 -25.05 0.83
C ASP A 176 -0.94 -25.88 -0.22
N PRO A 177 -1.97 -26.65 0.18
CA PRO A 177 -2.80 -27.40 -0.76
C PRO A 177 -3.39 -26.55 -1.88
N LEU A 178 -3.84 -25.32 -1.59
CA LEU A 178 -4.45 -24.45 -2.60
C LEU A 178 -3.45 -24.03 -3.68
N MET A 179 -2.23 -23.70 -3.27
CA MET A 179 -1.15 -23.34 -4.19
C MET A 179 -0.75 -24.54 -5.08
N ARG A 180 -0.66 -25.74 -4.50
CA ARG A 180 -0.34 -26.97 -5.25
C ARG A 180 -1.44 -27.32 -6.25
N ASP A 181 -2.68 -27.18 -5.85
CA ASP A 181 -3.82 -27.48 -6.71
C ASP A 181 -3.91 -26.48 -7.86
N GLU A 182 -3.71 -25.18 -7.60
CA GLU A 182 -3.61 -24.17 -8.65
C GLU A 182 -2.46 -24.45 -9.62
N TRP A 183 -1.27 -24.74 -9.12
CA TRP A 183 -0.10 -25.07 -9.94
C TRP A 183 -0.35 -26.30 -10.84
N ARG A 184 -1.00 -27.35 -10.31
CA ARG A 184 -1.38 -28.54 -11.08
C ARG A 184 -2.42 -28.24 -12.16
N LEU A 185 -3.37 -27.35 -11.88
CA LEU A 185 -4.38 -26.90 -12.85
C LEU A 185 -3.76 -26.10 -14.01
N ARG A 186 -2.58 -25.51 -13.81
CA ARG A 186 -1.78 -24.86 -14.86
C ARG A 186 -0.75 -25.81 -15.50
N ASP A 187 -1.13 -27.08 -15.62
CA ASP A 187 -0.37 -28.19 -16.22
C ASP A 187 0.95 -28.60 -15.51
N GLY A 188 1.34 -27.92 -14.42
CA GLY A 188 2.56 -28.26 -13.67
C GLY A 188 3.86 -28.23 -14.50
N GLY A 189 3.83 -27.62 -15.69
CA GLY A 189 4.94 -27.65 -16.67
C GLY A 189 6.16 -26.83 -16.25
N VAL A 190 6.06 -26.10 -15.14
CA VAL A 190 7.15 -25.34 -14.51
C VAL A 190 7.36 -25.85 -13.09
N ASP A 191 8.59 -25.78 -12.58
CA ASP A 191 8.89 -26.12 -11.20
C ASP A 191 8.03 -25.30 -10.21
N LEU A 192 7.50 -25.94 -9.17
CA LEU A 192 6.60 -25.28 -8.20
C LEU A 192 7.26 -24.08 -7.52
N SER A 193 8.56 -24.15 -7.21
CA SER A 193 9.26 -23.03 -6.56
C SER A 193 9.41 -21.83 -7.49
N LEU A 194 9.56 -22.09 -8.79
CA LEU A 194 9.58 -21.08 -9.84
C LEU A 194 8.20 -20.45 -9.98
N TYR A 195 7.14 -21.27 -10.06
CA TYR A 195 5.75 -20.80 -10.11
C TYR A 195 5.41 -19.89 -8.92
N VAL A 196 5.62 -20.37 -7.69
CA VAL A 196 5.36 -19.62 -6.46
C VAL A 196 6.11 -18.29 -6.45
N THR A 197 7.38 -18.29 -6.88
CA THR A 197 8.18 -17.08 -6.91
C THR A 197 7.65 -16.07 -7.92
N ARG A 198 7.26 -16.51 -9.12
CA ARG A 198 6.69 -15.61 -10.16
C ARG A 198 5.38 -15.01 -9.72
N GLU A 199 4.43 -15.83 -9.26
CA GLU A 199 3.13 -15.35 -8.81
C GLU A 199 3.28 -14.40 -7.61
N THR A 200 4.17 -14.72 -6.67
CA THR A 200 4.43 -13.83 -5.52
C THR A 200 5.08 -12.51 -5.97
N MET A 201 6.03 -12.53 -6.91
CA MET A 201 6.64 -11.30 -7.43
C MET A 201 5.65 -10.44 -8.21
N ALA A 202 4.77 -11.06 -9.00
CA ALA A 202 3.67 -10.37 -9.66
C ALA A 202 2.73 -9.73 -8.64
N GLY A 203 2.39 -10.44 -7.56
CA GLY A 203 1.62 -9.91 -6.44
C GLY A 203 2.31 -8.71 -5.77
N VAL A 204 3.59 -8.84 -5.42
CA VAL A 204 4.40 -7.76 -4.82
C VAL A 204 4.43 -6.53 -5.73
N GLY A 205 4.69 -6.71 -7.03
CA GLY A 205 4.68 -5.62 -8.02
C GLY A 205 3.30 -4.98 -8.17
N GLY A 206 2.24 -5.79 -8.21
CA GLY A 206 0.85 -5.35 -8.25
C GLY A 206 0.47 -4.51 -7.03
N HIS A 207 0.89 -4.93 -5.83
CA HIS A 207 0.67 -4.18 -4.60
C HIS A 207 1.42 -2.85 -4.56
N LEU A 208 2.65 -2.78 -5.09
CA LEU A 208 3.39 -1.51 -5.15
C LEU A 208 2.70 -0.49 -6.05
N TRP A 209 2.38 -0.89 -7.28
CA TRP A 209 2.00 0.05 -8.32
C TRP A 209 0.49 0.17 -8.52
N VAL A 210 -0.21 -0.96 -8.66
CA VAL A 210 -1.63 -0.96 -8.99
C VAL A 210 -2.44 -0.66 -7.73
N LEU A 211 -2.24 -1.41 -6.66
CA LEU A 211 -3.04 -1.29 -5.44
C LEU A 211 -2.52 -0.21 -4.49
N GLY A 212 -1.21 -0.01 -4.47
CA GLY A 212 -0.59 1.08 -3.74
C GLY A 212 -0.86 2.41 -4.42
N VAL A 213 -0.06 2.73 -5.43
CA VAL A 213 -0.11 4.07 -6.07
C VAL A 213 -1.42 4.30 -6.85
N GLY A 214 -1.82 3.38 -7.72
CA GLY A 214 -2.95 3.53 -8.62
C GLY A 214 -4.28 3.68 -7.88
N GLN A 215 -4.66 2.67 -7.09
CA GLN A 215 -5.87 2.70 -6.29
C GLN A 215 -5.86 3.85 -5.27
N GLY A 216 -4.72 4.14 -4.61
CA GLY A 216 -4.61 5.29 -3.71
C GLY A 216 -4.91 6.62 -4.40
N ALA A 217 -4.44 6.80 -5.64
CA ALA A 217 -4.74 7.97 -6.46
C ALA A 217 -6.23 8.05 -6.83
N VAL A 218 -6.81 6.95 -7.31
CA VAL A 218 -8.22 6.89 -7.73
C VAL A 218 -9.15 7.18 -6.55
N LEU A 219 -8.99 6.45 -5.45
CA LEU A 219 -9.80 6.65 -4.23
C LEU A 219 -9.59 8.05 -3.65
N GLY A 220 -8.35 8.54 -3.66
CA GLY A 220 -8.02 9.89 -3.22
C GLY A 220 -8.73 10.96 -4.05
N LEU A 221 -8.75 10.83 -5.37
CA LEU A 221 -9.44 11.74 -6.28
C LEU A 221 -10.95 11.73 -6.03
N LEU A 222 -11.56 10.54 -5.98
CA LEU A 222 -13.00 10.39 -5.80
C LEU A 222 -13.45 10.98 -4.46
N ALA A 223 -12.83 10.55 -3.36
CA ALA A 223 -13.16 11.01 -2.01
C ALA A 223 -13.04 12.54 -1.90
N SER A 224 -11.94 13.10 -2.42
CA SER A 224 -11.68 14.53 -2.35
C SER A 224 -12.66 15.34 -3.20
N SER A 225 -13.02 14.84 -4.39
CA SER A 225 -13.97 15.53 -5.28
C SER A 225 -15.36 15.58 -4.67
N VAL A 226 -15.84 14.48 -4.08
CA VAL A 226 -17.12 14.41 -3.38
C VAL A 226 -17.16 15.38 -2.20
N VAL A 227 -16.12 15.39 -1.37
CA VAL A 227 -16.05 16.29 -0.20
C VAL A 227 -16.02 17.77 -0.62
N ILE A 228 -15.27 18.13 -1.66
CA ILE A 228 -15.22 19.51 -2.15
C ILE A 228 -16.54 19.92 -2.80
N ALA A 229 -17.19 19.03 -3.54
CA ALA A 229 -18.53 19.30 -4.06
C ALA A 229 -19.52 19.54 -2.91
N ALA A 230 -19.61 18.61 -1.97
CA ALA A 230 -20.51 18.71 -0.82
C ALA A 230 -20.30 19.98 0.02
N THR A 231 -19.05 20.45 0.17
CA THR A 231 -18.76 21.68 0.91
C THR A 231 -19.10 22.94 0.12
N ARG A 232 -18.97 22.94 -1.20
CA ARG A 232 -19.35 24.08 -2.07
C ARG A 232 -20.85 24.23 -2.26
N TYR A 233 -21.58 23.11 -2.29
CA TYR A 233 -23.03 23.09 -2.50
C TYR A 233 -23.84 23.18 -1.20
N ARG A 234 -23.23 23.43 -0.04
CA ARG A 234 -24.00 23.72 1.19
C ARG A 234 -24.83 24.99 0.95
N PRO A 235 -26.18 24.90 0.98
CA PRO A 235 -27.03 26.07 0.85
C PRO A 235 -26.59 27.08 1.91
N ARG A 236 -26.32 28.33 1.50
CA ARG A 236 -26.21 29.43 2.47
C ARG A 236 -27.53 29.41 3.22
N ARG A 237 -27.52 28.98 4.49
CA ARG A 237 -28.69 29.15 5.36
C ARG A 237 -29.02 30.63 5.26
N ALA A 238 -30.20 30.95 4.72
CA ALA A 238 -30.69 32.31 4.71
C ALA A 238 -30.61 32.80 6.16
N THR A 239 -29.82 33.86 6.38
CA THR A 239 -29.81 34.52 7.67
C THR A 239 -31.25 34.99 7.94
N PRO A 240 -31.85 34.70 9.11
CA PRO A 240 -33.24 35.05 9.42
C PRO A 240 -33.57 36.56 9.43
N GLU A 241 -32.67 37.43 8.95
CA GLU A 241 -32.75 38.89 9.09
C GLU A 241 -33.71 39.59 8.12
N ALA A 242 -34.57 38.87 7.39
CA ALA A 242 -35.54 39.46 6.46
C ALA A 242 -37.01 39.15 6.81
N ALA A 243 -37.32 38.95 8.09
CA ALA A 243 -38.69 38.76 8.59
C ALA A 243 -39.05 39.74 9.72
N ALA A 244 -38.61 40.99 9.61
CA ALA A 244 -39.04 42.11 10.46
C ALA A 244 -39.59 43.24 9.59
#